data_AF-A0A520P5I6-F1
#
_entry.id   AF-A0A520P5I6-F1
#
_cell.length_a   1.000
_cell.length_b   1.000
_cell.length_c   1.000
_cell.angle_alpha   90.00
_cell.angle_beta   90.00
_cell.angle_gamma   90.00
#
_symmetry.space_group_name_H-M   'P 1'
#
loop_
_entity.id
_entity.type
_entity.pdbx_description
1 polymer ?
#
loop_
_entity_poly.entity_id
_entity_poly.type
_entity_poly.pdbx_seq_one_letter_code
_entity_poly.pdbx_strand_id
1 'polypeptide(L)' 'IAGLAELSGGTLRLRGEVLRPDGSEAISDDQSAPIEDGATLGREMAARLLAQSGPGFFDWRGEDKT' A
#
# COMPACT_ATOMS: atom_id res chain seq x y z
N ILE A 1 -0.22 -2.19 -7.37
CA ILE A 1 0.16 -1.43 -6.15
C ILE A 1 0.08 0.04 -6.51
N ALA A 2 -0.60 0.82 -5.68
CA ALA A 2 -0.68 2.27 -5.81
C ALA A 2 -0.35 2.94 -4.47
N GLY A 3 0.16 4.16 -4.55
CA GLY A 3 0.43 5.02 -3.39
C GLY A 3 0.28 6.49 -3.79
N LEU A 4 -0.41 7.27 -2.96
CA LEU A 4 -0.63 8.69 -3.14
C LEU A 4 -0.38 9.42 -1.83
N ALA A 5 0.63 10.30 -1.83
CA ALA A 5 0.93 11.19 -0.72
C ALA A 5 0.49 12.62 -1.05
N GLU A 6 -0.26 13.23 -0.14
CA GLU A 6 -0.64 14.64 -0.19
C GLU A 6 0.01 15.36 0.98
N LEU A 7 0.58 16.54 0.73
CA LEU A 7 1.18 17.39 1.76
C LEU A 7 0.28 18.60 2.01
N SER A 8 -0.01 18.85 3.28
CA SER A 8 -0.73 20.05 3.72
C SER A 8 -0.10 20.58 5.00
N GLY A 9 0.58 21.72 4.90
CA GLY A 9 1.37 22.25 6.01
C GLY A 9 2.46 21.27 6.44
N GLY A 10 2.47 20.91 7.74
CA GLY A 10 3.39 19.94 8.33
C GLY A 10 2.91 18.49 8.32
N THR A 11 1.79 18.20 7.65
CA THR A 11 1.17 16.86 7.66
C THR A 11 1.25 16.22 6.28
N LEU A 12 1.66 14.96 6.25
CA LEU A 12 1.53 14.06 5.11
C LEU A 12 0.30 13.19 5.30
N ARG A 13 -0.58 13.15 4.30
CA ARG A 13 -1.61 12.11 4.18
C ARG A 13 -1.18 11.10 3.13
N LEU A 14 -1.03 9.84 3.53
CA LEU A 14 -0.71 8.73 2.65
C LEU A 14 -1.97 7.90 2.41
N ARG A 15 -2.23 7.57 1.15
CA ARG A 15 -3.17 6.52 0.74
C ARG A 15 -2.40 5.46 0.00
N GLY A 16 -2.62 4.20 0.35
CA GLY A 16 -2.01 3.05 -0.30
C GLY A 16 -3.06 2.02 -0.70
N GLU A 17 -2.79 1.31 -1.80
CA GLU A 17 -3.68 0.26 -2.28
C GLU A 17 -2.90 -0.90 -2.91
N VAL A 18 -3.35 -2.11 -2.61
CA VAL A 18 -2.95 -3.36 -3.29
C VAL A 18 -4.20 -4.01 -3.86
N LEU A 19 -4.10 -4.53 -5.09
CA LEU A 19 -5.22 -5.11 -5.82
C LEU A 19 -4.73 -6.26 -6.68
N ARG A 20 -5.61 -7.24 -6.89
CA ARG A 20 -5.40 -8.31 -7.86
C ARG A 20 -5.57 -7.77 -9.29
N PRO A 21 -4.81 -8.28 -10.28
CA PRO A 21 -4.90 -7.79 -11.66
C PRO A 21 -6.29 -7.97 -12.30
N ASP A 22 -7.03 -8.99 -11.88
CA ASP A 22 -8.40 -9.26 -12.33
C ASP A 22 -9.46 -8.40 -11.62
N GLY A 23 -9.06 -7.56 -10.66
CA GLY A 23 -9.95 -6.69 -9.89
C GLY A 23 -10.83 -7.42 -8.87
N SER A 24 -10.64 -8.73 -8.66
CA SER A 24 -11.46 -9.52 -7.73
C SER A 24 -11.29 -9.12 -6.26
N GLU A 25 -10.18 -8.46 -5.94
CA GLU A 25 -9.87 -8.00 -4.59
C GLU A 25 -9.02 -6.72 -4.64
N ALA A 26 -9.38 -5.75 -3.80
CA ALA A 26 -8.63 -4.52 -3.57
C ALA A 26 -8.64 -4.19 -2.07
N ILE A 27 -7.47 -3.86 -1.53
CA ILE A 27 -7.25 -3.55 -0.12
C ILE A 27 -6.57 -2.19 -0.06
N SER A 28 -7.16 -1.27 0.68
CA SER A 28 -6.67 0.11 0.80
C SER A 28 -6.47 0.51 2.26
N ASP A 29 -5.63 1.53 2.44
CA ASP A 29 -5.34 2.15 3.73
C ASP A 29 -5.14 3.67 3.52
N ASP A 30 -5.52 4.48 4.51
CA ASP A 30 -5.52 5.94 4.46
C ASP A 30 -5.17 6.51 5.83
N GLN A 31 -4.02 7.20 5.89
CA GLN A 31 -3.45 7.64 7.16
C GLN A 31 -2.74 8.98 7.02
N SER A 32 -2.56 9.64 8.16
CA SER A 32 -1.83 10.90 8.24
C SER A 32 -0.77 10.87 9.34
N ALA A 33 0.34 11.55 9.11
CA ALA A 33 1.43 11.73 10.07
C ALA A 33 2.15 13.07 9.81
N PRO A 34 2.99 13.55 10.75
CA PRO A 34 3.97 14.58 10.45
C PRO A 34 4.84 14.20 9.24
N ILE A 35 5.27 15.19 8.46
CA ILE A 35 6.07 14.95 7.24
C ILE A 35 7.36 14.20 7.56
N GLU A 36 8.00 14.53 8.68
CA GLU A 36 9.22 13.87 9.18
C GLU A 36 9.03 12.37 9.43
N ASP A 37 7.81 11.94 9.73
CA ASP A 37 7.45 10.54 10.00
C ASP A 37 6.98 9.80 8.75
N GLY A 38 6.87 10.48 7.59
CA GLY A 38 6.27 9.92 6.37
C GLY A 38 6.90 8.60 5.89
N ALA A 39 8.21 8.45 6.04
CA ALA A 39 8.89 7.20 5.69
C ALA A 39 8.51 6.04 6.62
N THR A 40 8.31 6.32 7.91
CA THR A 40 7.84 5.32 8.89
C THR A 40 6.40 4.96 8.60
N LEU A 41 5.54 5.96 8.36
CA LEU A 41 4.15 5.75 7.97
C LEU A 41 4.02 4.84 6.74
N GLY A 42 4.84 5.06 5.71
CA GLY A 42 4.84 4.24 4.49
C GLY A 42 5.20 2.77 4.75
N ARG A 43 6.19 2.50 5.62
CA ARG A 43 6.57 1.13 5.99
C ARG A 43 5.46 0.43 6.75
N GLU A 44 4.85 1.12 7.71
CA GLU A 44 3.75 0.58 8.52
C GLU A 44 2.49 0.31 7.70
N MET A 45 2.18 1.20 6.76
CA MET A 45 1.09 0.99 5.81
C MET A 45 1.36 -0.23 4.93
N ALA A 46 2.56 -0.34 4.35
CA ALA A 46 2.92 -1.49 3.53
C ALA A 46 2.81 -2.81 4.33
N ALA A 47 3.28 -2.83 5.59
CA ALA A 47 3.17 -4.00 6.46
C ALA A 47 1.70 -4.40 6.72
N ARG A 48 0.81 -3.43 6.94
CA ARG A 48 -0.63 -3.70 7.13
C ARG A 48 -1.31 -4.19 5.86
N LEU A 49 -1.02 -3.58 4.71
CA LEU A 49 -1.57 -4.01 3.43
C LEU A 49 -1.12 -5.44 3.11
N LEU A 50 0.15 -5.77 3.35
CA LEU A 50 0.68 -7.13 3.19
C LEU A 50 0.00 -8.14 4.13
N ALA A 51 -0.16 -7.79 5.41
CA ALA A 51 -0.82 -8.65 6.39
C ALA A 51 -2.28 -8.94 6.01
N GLN A 52 -3.00 -7.95 5.47
CA GLN A 52 -4.39 -8.09 5.04
C GLN A 52 -4.54 -8.85 3.72
N SER A 53 -3.58 -8.71 2.80
CA SER A 53 -3.56 -9.40 1.50
C SER A 53 -3.59 -10.92 1.63
N GLY A 54 -2.98 -11.45 2.69
CA GLY A 54 -2.91 -12.88 2.92
C GLY A 54 -2.06 -13.65 1.90
N PRO A 55 -1.98 -14.99 2.03
CA PRO A 55 -1.21 -15.83 1.12
C PRO A 55 -1.76 -15.79 -0.31
N GLY A 56 -0.88 -15.82 -1.30
CA GLY A 56 -1.23 -15.96 -2.71
C GLY A 56 -1.68 -14.67 -3.42
N PHE A 57 -1.86 -13.56 -2.69
CA PHE A 57 -2.33 -12.30 -3.27
C PHE A 57 -1.44 -11.75 -4.39
N PHE A 58 -0.14 -12.09 -4.36
CA PHE A 58 0.87 -11.62 -5.33
C PHE A 58 1.38 -12.71 -6.29
N ASP A 59 0.74 -13.90 -6.34
CA ASP A 59 1.23 -15.03 -7.14
C ASP A 59 1.26 -14.74 -8.64
N TRP A 60 0.45 -13.79 -9.11
CA TRP A 60 0.46 -13.27 -10.49
C TRP A 60 1.81 -12.67 -10.92
N ARG A 61 2.72 -12.35 -9.97
CA ARG A 61 4.09 -11.92 -10.29
C ARG A 61 5.00 -13.08 -10.68
N GLY A 62 4.63 -14.30 -10.28
CA GLY A 62 5.40 -15.52 -10.45
C GLY A 62 5.03 -16.30 -11.70
N GLU A 63 4.37 -15.69 -12.71
CA GLU A 63 4.28 -16.32 -14.02
C GLU A 63 5.69 -16.54 -14.57
N ASP A 64 6.17 -17.77 -14.41
CA ASP A 64 7.34 -18.32 -15.06
C ASP A 64 7.16 -18.11 -16.56
N LYS A 65 7.92 -17.15 -17.10
CA LYS A 65 8.17 -17.06 -18.53
C LYS A 65 9.05 -18.25 -18.91
N THR A 66 8.45 -19.44 -19.02
CA THR A 66 9.03 -20.55 -19.77
C THR A 66 8.71 -20.37 -21.25
#